data_AF-A0A414D7J7-F1
#
_entry.id   AF-A0A414D7J7-F1
#
_cell.length_a   1.000
_cell.length_b   1.000
_cell.length_c   1.000
_cell.angle_alpha   90.00
_cell.angle_beta   90.00
_cell.angle_gamma   90.00
#
_symmetry.space_group_name_H-M   'P 1'
#
loop_
_entity.id
_entity.type
_entity.pdbx_description
1 polymer ?
#
loop_
_entity_poly.entity_id
_entity_poly.type
_entity_poly.pdbx_seq_one_letter_code
_entity_poly.pdbx_strand_id
1 'polypeptide(L)'
;MLEPCEGKLSCTVLRGESGSNTADLLDQILENKQKFISQIMTSKSPVRACEDVDDTALSYAEIKALATGNPYIKEKMDLDIQVSKLKLLKANHTSQKYKLETDIAKNYPMQIATQKERLAGLRSDAEAVRPIFENEDFSMIVSNKTFTDKKEAGTALLAACEGLKAIHTEGKIGTFHDFSLYAKFDAFNQRYIMTIKRKCSYLIEMGKDILGNLQRISNALSGIEKKMEETEQKLETLQKQLETAQEEAAKPFPKEKELQEKMERLAELNSLLNMDEKEMPQDQEKEVDQVADLPRRSVNYTGRVSEGRKGKIEKSSVLGRLKTTQRNMEKGWKNRNMQKKKQEQQL
;
A
#
# COMPACT_ATOMS: atom_id res chain seq x y z
N MET A 1 18.30 47.51 34.90
CA MET A 1 18.12 46.13 34.39
C MET A 1 18.85 46.09 33.06
N LEU A 2 19.92 45.31 33.00
CA LEU A 2 20.89 45.28 31.90
C LEU A 2 20.35 44.51 30.70
N GLU A 3 20.52 45.08 29.51
CA GLU A 3 20.29 44.46 28.21
C GLU A 3 21.43 43.48 27.85
N PRO A 4 21.16 42.43 27.04
CA PRO A 4 22.13 41.42 26.66
C PRO A 4 22.98 41.83 25.44
N CYS A 5 24.30 41.71 25.55
CA CYS A 5 25.25 41.92 24.46
C CYS A 5 25.28 40.73 23.49
N GLU A 6 25.02 40.99 22.21
CA GLU A 6 25.35 40.10 21.09
C GLU A 6 26.86 40.16 20.79
N GLY A 7 27.55 39.04 20.95
CA GLY A 7 28.95 38.88 20.54
C GLY A 7 29.06 38.03 19.28
N LYS A 8 29.23 38.65 18.12
CA LYS A 8 29.69 37.99 16.89
C LYS A 8 31.18 37.67 17.04
N LEU A 9 31.55 36.39 16.98
CA LEU A 9 32.93 35.97 16.76
C LEU A 9 33.08 35.53 15.30
N SER A 10 33.56 36.45 14.47
CA SER A 10 34.14 36.16 13.16
C SER A 10 35.47 35.43 13.37
N CYS A 11 35.57 34.16 12.99
CA CYS A 11 36.85 33.47 12.87
C CYS A 11 37.17 33.28 11.39
N THR A 12 38.01 34.18 10.86
CA THR A 12 38.69 34.06 9.58
C THR A 12 39.61 32.84 9.62
N VAL A 13 39.29 31.79 8.84
CA VAL A 13 40.16 30.64 8.64
C VAL A 13 41.21 31.01 7.59
N LEU A 14 42.46 31.17 8.03
CA LEU A 14 43.62 31.23 7.15
C LEU A 14 43.81 29.83 6.53
N ARG A 15 43.64 29.72 5.21
CA ARG A 15 44.05 28.56 4.42
C ARG A 15 45.58 28.50 4.41
N GLY A 16 46.15 27.60 5.19
CA GLY A 16 47.52 27.11 5.02
C GLY A 16 47.52 25.90 4.09
N GLU A 17 48.24 26.02 2.98
CA GLU A 17 48.50 24.94 2.03
C GLU A 17 49.49 23.94 2.66
N SER A 18 49.02 22.81 3.16
CA SER A 18 49.70 21.49 3.19
C SER A 18 48.91 20.50 4.05
N GLY A 19 48.75 19.29 3.53
CA GLY A 19 47.67 18.37 3.86
C GLY A 19 47.73 17.72 5.23
N SER A 20 46.54 17.44 5.75
CA SER A 20 46.26 16.42 6.75
C SER A 20 44.79 16.03 6.62
N ASN A 21 44.49 15.10 5.70
CA ASN A 21 43.14 14.52 5.51
C ASN A 21 42.57 13.87 6.81
N THR A 22 43.38 13.76 7.85
CA THR A 22 43.03 13.24 9.18
C THR A 22 42.21 14.23 10.02
N ALA A 23 42.44 15.54 9.86
CA ALA A 23 41.67 16.57 10.57
C ALA A 23 40.26 16.72 9.95
N ASP A 24 40.18 16.72 8.62
CA ASP A 24 38.90 16.75 7.89
C ASP A 24 38.06 15.50 8.17
N LEU A 25 38.70 14.32 8.29
CA LEU A 25 38.00 13.07 8.63
C LEU A 25 37.40 13.13 10.04
N LEU A 26 38.13 13.66 11.01
CA LEU A 26 37.64 13.81 12.38
C LEU A 26 36.47 14.80 12.45
N ASP A 27 36.56 15.91 11.73
CA ASP A 27 35.50 16.91 11.68
C ASP A 27 34.24 16.35 11.00
N GLN A 28 34.41 15.58 9.92
CA GLN A 28 33.32 14.90 9.22
C GLN A 28 32.63 13.83 10.08
N ILE A 29 33.39 13.09 10.91
CA ILE A 29 32.83 12.13 11.87
C ILE A 29 32.01 12.85 12.96
N LEU A 30 32.50 13.99 13.44
CA LEU A 30 31.84 14.77 14.48
C LEU A 30 30.55 15.40 13.96
N GLU A 31 30.57 15.91 12.73
CA GLU A 31 29.40 16.46 12.04
C GLU A 31 28.32 15.39 11.79
N ASN A 32 28.71 14.17 11.41
CA ASN A 32 27.80 13.05 11.22
C ASN A 32 27.16 12.59 12.54
N LYS A 33 27.93 12.52 13.62
CA LYS A 33 27.40 12.22 14.97
C LYS A 33 26.41 13.29 15.44
N GLN A 34 26.69 14.57 15.17
CA GLN A 34 25.81 15.67 15.54
C GLN A 34 24.50 15.65 14.71
N LYS A 35 24.57 15.33 13.41
CA LYS A 35 23.39 15.14 12.55
C LYS A 35 22.52 13.98 13.05
N PHE A 36 23.12 12.87 13.45
CA PHE A 36 22.41 11.73 14.03
C PHE A 36 21.71 12.07 15.36
N ILE A 37 22.41 12.73 16.28
CA ILE A 37 21.84 13.16 17.57
C ILE A 37 20.69 14.14 17.35
N SER A 38 20.83 15.07 16.40
CA SER A 38 19.80 16.07 16.09
C SER A 38 18.52 15.43 15.52
N GLN A 39 18.66 14.37 14.71
CA GLN A 39 17.53 13.59 14.20
C GLN A 39 16.83 12.78 15.29
N ILE A 40 17.56 12.27 16.30
CA ILE A 40 16.97 11.57 17.44
C ILE A 40 16.27 12.54 18.41
N MET A 41 16.85 13.72 18.62
CA MET A 41 16.34 14.73 19.55
C MET A 41 15.10 15.47 19.01
N THR A 42 14.91 15.49 17.69
CA THR A 42 13.65 15.94 17.10
C THR A 42 12.66 14.76 17.14
N SER A 43 11.66 14.85 18.02
CA SER A 43 10.63 13.84 18.32
C SER A 43 9.73 13.37 17.14
N LYS A 44 10.10 13.69 15.91
CA LYS A 44 9.51 13.12 14.70
C LYS A 44 10.15 11.74 14.47
N SER A 45 9.44 10.71 14.92
CA SER A 45 9.79 9.30 14.74
C SER A 45 10.44 9.03 13.37
N PRO A 46 11.68 8.52 13.31
CA PRO A 46 12.35 8.20 12.06
C PRO A 46 11.84 6.85 11.57
N VAL A 47 10.58 6.79 11.15
CA VAL A 47 10.08 5.64 10.41
C VAL A 47 10.60 5.79 8.99
N ARG A 48 11.75 5.15 8.73
CA ARG A 48 12.28 4.81 7.40
C ARG A 48 12.85 5.98 6.58
N ALA A 49 13.90 6.59 7.09
CA ALA A 49 14.87 7.33 6.27
C ALA A 49 16.33 7.04 6.69
N CYS A 50 16.57 5.94 7.41
CA CYS A 50 17.85 5.25 7.31
C CYS A 50 17.72 4.30 6.12
N GLU A 51 17.96 4.82 4.92
CA GLU A 51 18.34 3.95 3.81
C GLU A 51 19.62 3.23 4.24
N ASP A 52 19.52 1.92 4.44
CA ASP A 52 20.59 0.92 4.41
C ASP A 52 22.03 1.47 4.39
N VAL A 53 22.46 2.05 5.51
CA VAL A 53 23.86 1.96 5.94
C VAL A 53 23.94 0.71 6.83
N ASP A 54 23.38 -0.40 6.34
CA ASP A 54 23.89 -1.69 6.76
C ASP A 54 25.27 -1.77 6.13
N ASP A 55 26.24 -1.40 6.96
CA ASP A 55 27.63 -1.78 6.94
C ASP A 55 27.77 -3.12 6.19
N THR A 56 28.01 -3.07 4.88
CA THR A 56 28.61 -4.20 4.17
C THR A 56 30.00 -4.27 4.75
N ALA A 57 30.13 -4.93 5.91
CA ALA A 57 31.38 -5.14 6.59
C ALA A 57 32.29 -5.82 5.56
N LEU A 58 33.19 -5.01 4.99
CA LEU A 58 34.13 -5.47 3.98
C LEU A 58 34.83 -6.68 4.56
N SER A 59 34.92 -7.75 3.78
CA SER A 59 35.64 -8.94 4.22
C SER A 59 37.05 -8.51 4.61
N TYR A 60 37.63 -9.12 5.65
CA TYR A 60 38.99 -8.84 6.07
C TYR A 60 39.99 -8.92 4.90
N ALA A 61 39.72 -9.78 3.92
CA ALA A 61 40.46 -9.89 2.66
C ALA A 61 40.37 -8.61 1.79
N GLU A 62 39.20 -7.97 1.71
CA GLU A 62 38.97 -6.75 0.94
C GLU A 62 39.66 -5.55 1.59
N ILE A 63 39.61 -5.46 2.92
CA ILE A 63 40.32 -4.42 3.69
C ILE A 63 41.84 -4.57 3.56
N LYS A 64 42.36 -5.81 3.65
CA LYS A 64 43.78 -6.11 3.48
C LYS A 64 44.26 -5.80 2.06
N ALA A 65 43.46 -6.14 1.05
CA ALA A 65 43.78 -5.91 -0.35
C ALA A 65 43.79 -4.44 -0.76
N LEU A 66 42.88 -3.63 -0.20
CA LEU A 66 42.89 -2.18 -0.36
C LEU A 66 44.17 -1.57 0.23
N ALA A 67 44.63 -2.10 1.38
CA ALA A 67 45.89 -1.68 1.99
C ALA A 67 47.13 -2.12 1.18
N THR A 68 47.07 -3.25 0.47
CA THR A 68 48.16 -3.73 -0.41
C THR A 68 48.09 -3.17 -1.84
N GLY A 69 47.03 -2.40 -2.19
CA GLY A 69 46.91 -1.72 -3.46
C GLY A 69 46.61 -2.60 -4.68
N ASN A 70 45.97 -3.77 -4.51
CA ASN A 70 45.63 -4.65 -5.63
C ASN A 70 44.51 -4.02 -6.50
N PRO A 71 44.77 -3.66 -7.78
CA PRO A 71 43.78 -2.99 -8.64
C PRO A 71 42.55 -3.85 -8.94
N TYR A 72 42.69 -5.19 -8.93
CA TYR A 72 41.58 -6.10 -9.23
C TYR A 72 40.51 -6.14 -8.13
N ILE A 73 40.89 -5.92 -6.88
CA ILE A 73 39.95 -5.91 -5.74
C ILE A 73 39.15 -4.62 -5.70
N LYS A 74 39.75 -3.51 -6.13
CA LYS A 74 39.04 -2.24 -6.36
C LYS A 74 38.00 -2.37 -7.49
N GLU A 75 38.39 -2.94 -8.64
CA GLU A 75 37.48 -3.20 -9.76
C GLU A 75 36.31 -4.10 -9.34
N LYS A 76 36.59 -5.17 -8.57
CA LYS A 76 35.56 -6.06 -8.02
C LYS A 76 34.56 -5.31 -7.15
N MET A 77 35.01 -4.49 -6.19
CA MET A 77 34.11 -3.71 -5.32
C MET A 77 33.22 -2.76 -6.13
N ASP A 78 33.79 -2.03 -7.09
CA ASP A 78 33.04 -1.11 -7.94
C ASP A 78 32.00 -1.86 -8.79
N LEU A 79 32.34 -3.04 -9.29
CA LEU A 79 31.42 -3.90 -10.04
C LEU A 79 30.34 -4.52 -9.14
N ASP A 80 30.65 -4.94 -7.90
CA ASP A 80 29.68 -5.47 -6.93
C ASP A 80 28.60 -4.43 -6.58
N ILE A 81 29.01 -3.16 -6.39
CA ILE A 81 28.07 -2.04 -6.17
C ILE A 81 27.20 -1.82 -7.41
N GLN A 82 27.78 -1.87 -8.60
CA GLN A 82 27.01 -1.68 -9.84
C GLN A 82 26.05 -2.84 -10.12
N VAL A 83 26.49 -4.08 -9.93
CA VAL A 83 25.68 -5.29 -10.12
C VAL A 83 24.56 -5.36 -9.09
N SER A 84 24.81 -5.04 -7.82
CA SER A 84 23.76 -4.99 -6.79
C SER A 84 22.69 -3.94 -7.12
N LYS A 85 23.10 -2.73 -7.55
CA LYS A 85 22.18 -1.70 -8.03
C LYS A 85 21.36 -2.15 -9.24
N LEU A 86 21.99 -2.77 -10.24
CA LEU A 86 21.31 -3.26 -11.43
C LEU A 86 20.36 -4.43 -11.11
N LYS A 87 20.74 -5.32 -10.19
CA LYS A 87 19.87 -6.40 -9.68
C LYS A 87 18.64 -5.85 -8.97
N LEU A 88 18.79 -4.80 -8.15
CA LEU A 88 17.67 -4.13 -7.51
C LEU A 88 16.71 -3.53 -8.55
N LEU A 89 17.25 -2.86 -9.58
CA LEU A 89 16.44 -2.33 -10.69
C LEU A 89 15.69 -3.44 -11.45
N LYS A 90 16.34 -4.59 -11.68
CA LYS A 90 15.70 -5.76 -12.30
C LYS A 90 14.62 -6.38 -11.40
N ALA A 91 14.86 -6.48 -10.10
CA ALA A 91 13.86 -6.93 -9.13
C ALA A 91 12.64 -6.00 -9.09
N ASN A 92 12.86 -4.69 -9.17
CA ASN A 92 11.79 -3.69 -9.27
C ASN A 92 11.00 -3.84 -10.58
N HIS A 93 11.69 -3.95 -11.71
CA HIS A 93 11.06 -4.13 -13.03
C HIS A 93 10.23 -5.43 -13.11
N THR A 94 10.77 -6.55 -12.63
CA THR A 94 10.03 -7.82 -12.58
C THR A 94 8.81 -7.74 -11.65
N SER A 95 8.95 -7.09 -10.49
CA SER A 95 7.82 -6.84 -9.59
C SER A 95 6.74 -5.97 -10.24
N GLN A 96 7.12 -4.94 -10.99
CA GLN A 96 6.19 -4.10 -11.75
C GLN A 96 5.49 -4.90 -12.85
N LYS A 97 6.23 -5.73 -13.60
CA LYS A 97 5.67 -6.61 -14.62
C LYS A 97 4.62 -7.57 -14.05
N TYR A 98 4.91 -8.24 -12.92
CA TYR A 98 3.93 -9.14 -12.28
C TYR A 98 2.67 -8.41 -11.78
N LYS A 99 2.82 -7.16 -11.32
CA LYS A 99 1.66 -6.32 -10.96
C LYS A 99 0.82 -6.02 -12.19
N LEU A 100 1.44 -5.55 -13.27
CA LEU A 100 0.76 -5.27 -14.55
C LEU A 100 0.07 -6.52 -15.10
N GLU A 101 0.73 -7.69 -15.10
CA GLU A 101 0.12 -8.96 -15.53
C GLU A 101 -1.11 -9.32 -14.69
N THR A 102 -1.03 -9.13 -13.37
CA THR A 102 -2.17 -9.35 -12.47
C THR A 102 -3.31 -8.38 -12.76
N ASP A 103 -2.97 -7.11 -13.00
CA ASP A 103 -3.93 -6.06 -13.32
C ASP A 103 -4.64 -6.34 -14.65
N ILE A 104 -3.89 -6.72 -15.69
CA ILE A 104 -4.41 -7.11 -17.02
C ILE A 104 -5.30 -8.35 -16.92
N ALA A 105 -4.91 -9.35 -16.13
CA ALA A 105 -5.67 -10.59 -16.01
C ALA A 105 -6.97 -10.44 -15.20
N LYS A 106 -6.98 -9.59 -14.16
CA LYS A 106 -8.09 -9.52 -13.19
C LYS A 106 -8.74 -8.15 -13.09
N ASN A 107 -7.95 -7.11 -12.86
CA ASN A 107 -8.48 -5.80 -12.48
C ASN A 107 -9.12 -5.06 -13.67
N TYR A 108 -8.46 -5.01 -14.83
CA TYR A 108 -9.04 -4.33 -16.00
C TYR A 108 -10.29 -5.05 -16.54
N PRO A 109 -10.31 -6.39 -16.72
CA PRO A 109 -11.51 -7.08 -17.20
C PRO A 109 -12.70 -6.92 -16.26
N MET A 110 -12.46 -6.99 -14.94
CA MET A 110 -13.49 -6.80 -13.92
C MET A 110 -14.06 -5.38 -13.97
N GLN A 111 -13.21 -4.36 -14.08
CA GLN A 111 -13.65 -2.98 -14.21
C GLN A 111 -14.44 -2.75 -15.50
N ILE A 112 -13.96 -3.25 -16.65
CA ILE A 112 -14.65 -3.12 -17.93
C ILE A 112 -16.01 -3.81 -17.88
N ALA A 113 -16.11 -5.01 -17.32
CA ALA A 113 -17.38 -5.72 -17.17
C ALA A 113 -18.37 -4.92 -16.31
N THR A 114 -17.92 -4.40 -15.16
CA THR A 114 -18.73 -3.58 -14.25
C THR A 114 -19.21 -2.30 -14.93
N GLN A 115 -18.34 -1.60 -15.68
CA GLN A 115 -18.73 -0.39 -16.39
C GLN A 115 -19.68 -0.68 -17.56
N LYS A 116 -19.49 -1.79 -18.29
CA LYS A 116 -20.43 -2.24 -19.34
C LYS A 116 -21.81 -2.53 -18.80
N GLU A 117 -21.90 -3.26 -17.69
CA GLU A 117 -23.17 -3.56 -17.03
C GLU A 117 -23.85 -2.28 -16.54
N ARG A 118 -23.10 -1.39 -15.89
CA ARG A 118 -23.60 -0.08 -15.46
C ARG A 118 -24.14 0.74 -16.64
N LEU A 119 -23.42 0.76 -17.75
CA LEU A 119 -23.81 1.49 -18.95
C LEU A 119 -25.08 0.90 -19.58
N ALA A 120 -25.24 -0.42 -19.61
CA ALA A 120 -26.49 -1.05 -20.03
C ALA A 120 -27.67 -0.66 -19.13
N GLY A 121 -27.45 -0.60 -17.81
CA GLY A 121 -28.43 -0.09 -16.85
C GLY A 121 -28.79 1.38 -17.10
N LEU A 122 -27.79 2.24 -17.31
CA LEU A 122 -27.99 3.66 -17.60
C LEU A 122 -28.73 3.88 -18.92
N ARG A 123 -28.46 3.10 -19.97
CA ARG A 123 -29.20 3.16 -21.24
C ARG A 123 -30.68 2.85 -21.05
N SER A 124 -30.99 1.76 -20.34
CA SER A 124 -32.37 1.38 -20.04
C SER A 124 -33.10 2.44 -19.20
N ASP A 125 -32.39 3.08 -18.27
CA ASP A 125 -32.95 4.16 -17.45
C ASP A 125 -33.12 5.46 -18.26
N ALA A 126 -32.21 5.80 -19.16
CA ALA A 126 -32.34 6.96 -20.05
C ALA A 126 -33.56 6.83 -20.98
N GLU A 127 -33.77 5.66 -21.58
CA GLU A 127 -34.94 5.38 -22.44
C GLU A 127 -36.27 5.57 -21.71
N ALA A 128 -36.33 5.23 -20.43
CA ALA A 128 -37.54 5.38 -19.62
C ALA A 128 -37.78 6.82 -19.13
N VAL A 129 -36.74 7.64 -19.15
CA VAL A 129 -36.82 9.04 -18.73
C VAL A 129 -37.26 9.96 -19.86
N ARG A 130 -36.93 9.64 -21.11
CA ARG A 130 -37.39 10.39 -22.31
C ARG A 130 -38.89 10.72 -22.30
N PRO A 131 -39.82 9.76 -22.14
CA PRO A 131 -41.25 10.08 -22.14
C PRO A 131 -41.70 10.95 -20.95
N ILE A 132 -40.93 10.99 -19.85
CA ILE A 132 -41.26 11.81 -18.67
C ILE A 132 -41.00 13.30 -18.96
N PHE A 133 -40.04 13.62 -19.82
CA PHE A 133 -39.75 14.99 -20.23
C PHE A 133 -40.54 15.45 -21.46
N GLU A 134 -41.01 14.51 -22.28
CA GLU A 134 -41.87 14.81 -23.44
C GLU A 134 -43.33 15.05 -23.05
N ASN A 135 -43.83 14.35 -22.01
CA ASN A 135 -45.19 14.54 -21.51
C ASN A 135 -45.17 15.51 -20.32
N GLU A 136 -45.92 16.62 -20.39
CA GLU A 136 -46.01 17.59 -19.28
C GLU A 136 -46.90 17.11 -18.11
N ASP A 137 -47.50 15.93 -18.21
CA ASP A 137 -48.38 15.37 -17.20
C ASP A 137 -47.60 14.83 -15.99
N PHE A 138 -47.53 15.65 -14.94
CA PHE A 138 -46.92 15.27 -13.67
C PHE A 138 -47.83 14.29 -12.92
N SER A 139 -47.32 13.07 -12.67
CA SER A 139 -47.96 12.11 -11.77
C SER A 139 -46.94 11.46 -10.86
N MET A 140 -47.26 11.40 -9.56
CA MET A 140 -46.38 10.84 -8.56
C MET A 140 -47.16 10.05 -7.52
N ILE A 141 -46.65 8.88 -7.14
CA ILE A 141 -47.24 8.08 -6.06
C ILE A 141 -46.39 8.23 -4.82
N VAL A 142 -46.97 8.76 -3.74
CA VAL A 142 -46.32 8.87 -2.43
C VAL A 142 -47.20 8.19 -1.40
N SER A 143 -46.64 7.27 -0.60
CA SER A 143 -47.39 6.53 0.44
C SER A 143 -48.71 5.91 -0.09
N ASN A 144 -48.66 5.31 -1.28
CA ASN A 144 -49.80 4.71 -2.01
C ASN A 144 -50.92 5.68 -2.44
N LYS A 145 -50.68 7.00 -2.44
CA LYS A 145 -51.60 8.00 -2.99
C LYS A 145 -51.01 8.63 -4.25
N THR A 146 -51.82 8.75 -5.30
CA THR A 146 -51.47 9.42 -6.55
C THR A 146 -51.71 10.92 -6.42
N PHE A 147 -50.69 11.72 -6.72
CA PHE A 147 -50.75 13.18 -6.73
C PHE A 147 -50.49 13.69 -8.14
N THR A 148 -51.31 14.64 -8.58
CA THR A 148 -51.19 15.34 -9.87
C THR A 148 -50.72 16.79 -9.69
N ASP A 149 -50.90 17.39 -8.51
CA ASP A 149 -50.31 18.70 -8.18
C ASP A 149 -48.90 18.52 -7.59
N LYS A 150 -47.94 19.28 -8.13
CA LYS A 150 -46.55 19.35 -7.66
C LYS A 150 -46.46 19.82 -6.21
N LYS A 151 -47.32 20.74 -5.77
CA LYS A 151 -47.28 21.25 -4.38
C LYS A 151 -47.70 20.18 -3.38
N GLU A 152 -48.80 19.48 -3.66
CA GLU A 152 -49.31 18.40 -2.82
C GLU A 152 -48.38 17.18 -2.80
N ALA A 153 -47.79 16.82 -3.95
CA ALA A 153 -46.84 15.73 -4.03
C ALA A 153 -45.59 15.98 -3.16
N GLY A 154 -45.03 17.19 -3.22
CA GLY A 154 -43.83 17.52 -2.46
C GLY A 154 -44.07 17.63 -0.95
N THR A 155 -45.25 18.10 -0.50
CA THR A 155 -45.60 18.11 0.93
C THR A 155 -45.79 16.68 1.45
N ALA A 156 -46.47 15.83 0.69
CA ALA A 156 -46.61 14.41 1.01
C ALA A 156 -45.25 13.70 1.07
N LEU A 157 -44.32 14.05 0.18
CA LEU A 157 -42.97 13.50 0.15
C LEU A 157 -42.17 13.89 1.40
N LEU A 158 -42.19 15.17 1.79
CA LEU A 158 -41.54 15.62 3.03
C LEU A 158 -42.13 14.93 4.27
N ALA A 159 -43.46 14.84 4.36
CA ALA A 159 -44.13 14.16 5.47
C ALA A 159 -43.74 12.67 5.55
N ALA A 160 -43.62 11.98 4.41
CA ALA A 160 -43.16 10.60 4.35
C ALA A 160 -41.69 10.46 4.76
N CYS A 161 -40.81 11.40 4.39
CA CYS A 161 -39.43 11.45 4.86
C CYS A 161 -39.33 11.62 6.38
N GLU A 162 -40.14 12.52 6.95
CA GLU A 162 -40.18 12.77 8.40
C GLU A 162 -40.64 11.54 9.18
N GLY A 163 -41.63 10.79 8.66
CA GLY A 163 -42.07 9.53 9.24
C GLY A 163 -40.96 8.48 9.34
N LEU A 164 -39.98 8.49 8.43
CA LEU A 164 -38.85 7.55 8.42
C LEU A 164 -37.75 7.91 9.41
N LYS A 165 -37.71 9.15 9.92
CA LYS A 165 -36.73 9.58 10.94
C LYS A 165 -36.79 8.71 12.19
N ALA A 166 -37.96 8.21 12.55
CA ALA A 166 -38.18 7.36 13.72
C ALA A 166 -37.60 5.94 13.57
N ILE A 167 -37.45 5.45 12.34
CA ILE A 167 -37.15 4.04 12.05
C ILE A 167 -35.64 3.84 11.75
N HIS A 168 -34.88 4.92 11.52
CA HIS A 168 -33.43 4.95 11.25
C HIS A 168 -32.94 3.99 10.14
N THR A 169 -33.86 3.51 9.30
CA THR A 169 -33.65 2.50 8.26
C THR A 169 -34.07 3.08 6.91
N GLU A 170 -33.55 2.55 5.79
CA GLU A 170 -34.06 2.95 4.47
C GLU A 170 -35.52 2.52 4.32
N GLY A 171 -36.37 3.43 3.85
CA GLY A 171 -37.79 3.18 3.63
C GLY A 171 -38.20 3.60 2.23
N LYS A 172 -39.05 2.80 1.59
CA LYS A 172 -39.69 3.18 0.31
C LYS A 172 -40.75 4.23 0.59
N ILE A 173 -40.59 5.41 0.00
CA ILE A 173 -41.52 6.53 0.15
C ILE A 173 -42.59 6.50 -0.94
N GLY A 174 -42.20 6.11 -2.15
CA GLY A 174 -43.09 6.25 -3.29
C GLY A 174 -42.49 5.74 -4.59
N THR A 175 -43.21 6.01 -5.67
CA THR A 175 -42.79 5.75 -7.04
C THR A 175 -43.09 6.97 -7.89
N PHE A 176 -42.09 7.42 -8.65
CA PHE A 176 -42.21 8.49 -9.63
C PHE A 176 -42.08 7.86 -11.01
N HIS A 177 -43.20 7.72 -11.73
CA HIS A 177 -43.30 6.85 -12.91
C HIS A 177 -42.72 5.45 -12.60
N ASP A 178 -41.74 4.99 -13.38
CA ASP A 178 -41.05 3.70 -13.20
C ASP A 178 -39.95 3.70 -12.13
N PHE A 179 -39.68 4.84 -11.50
CA PHE A 179 -38.59 4.99 -10.54
C PHE A 179 -39.09 4.82 -9.11
N SER A 180 -38.48 3.89 -8.37
CA SER A 180 -38.79 3.69 -6.95
C SER A 180 -37.96 4.65 -6.08
N LEU A 181 -38.64 5.38 -5.20
CA LEU A 181 -38.02 6.35 -4.32
C LEU A 181 -37.85 5.77 -2.92
N TYR A 182 -36.62 5.74 -2.44
CA TYR A 182 -36.26 5.36 -1.08
C TYR A 182 -35.67 6.58 -0.38
N ALA A 183 -35.94 6.78 0.92
CA ALA A 183 -35.13 7.69 1.70
C ALA A 183 -34.56 7.02 2.93
N LYS A 184 -33.46 7.63 3.38
CA LYS A 184 -32.78 7.33 4.62
C LYS A 184 -32.45 8.66 5.30
N PHE A 185 -32.63 8.71 6.60
CA PHE A 185 -32.15 9.82 7.40
C PHE A 185 -30.68 9.57 7.78
N ASP A 186 -29.79 10.48 7.36
CA ASP A 186 -28.41 10.50 7.82
C ASP A 186 -28.33 11.33 9.11
N ALA A 187 -28.24 10.63 10.24
CA ALA A 187 -28.22 11.28 11.55
C ALA A 187 -26.91 12.02 11.84
N PHE A 188 -25.80 11.66 11.16
CA PHE A 188 -24.53 12.35 11.36
C PHE A 188 -24.57 13.76 10.76
N ASN A 189 -25.03 13.87 9.51
CA ASN A 189 -25.15 15.15 8.82
C ASN A 189 -26.50 15.85 9.06
N GLN A 190 -27.43 15.20 9.75
CA GLN A 190 -28.82 15.64 9.95
C GLN A 190 -29.53 15.98 8.63
N ARG A 191 -29.26 15.20 7.57
CA ARG A 191 -29.82 15.38 6.23
C ARG A 191 -30.62 14.16 5.80
N TYR A 192 -31.63 14.38 4.98
CA TYR A 192 -32.36 13.31 4.33
C TYR A 192 -31.69 12.97 3.00
N ILE A 193 -31.30 11.72 2.83
CA ILE A 193 -30.72 11.20 1.60
C ILE A 193 -31.80 10.37 0.92
N MET A 194 -32.13 10.73 -0.32
CA MET A 194 -33.05 9.98 -1.16
C MET A 194 -32.27 9.20 -2.21
N THR A 195 -32.64 7.94 -2.38
CA THR A 195 -32.12 7.05 -3.43
C THR A 195 -33.24 6.72 -4.39
N ILE A 196 -33.09 7.17 -5.64
CA ILE A 196 -33.94 6.81 -6.76
C ILE A 196 -33.39 5.50 -7.35
N LYS A 197 -34.17 4.41 -7.30
CA LYS A 197 -33.75 3.09 -7.76
C LYS A 197 -34.59 2.64 -8.96
N ARG A 198 -33.93 2.24 -10.04
CA ARG A 198 -34.49 1.47 -11.17
C ARG A 198 -33.50 0.38 -11.59
N LYS A 199 -32.85 0.47 -12.77
CA LYS A 199 -31.71 -0.41 -13.09
C LYS A 199 -30.44 0.09 -12.41
N CYS A 200 -30.27 1.42 -12.35
CA CYS A 200 -29.24 2.09 -11.59
C CYS A 200 -29.83 2.77 -10.34
N SER A 201 -28.95 3.15 -9.42
CA SER A 201 -29.29 3.90 -8.20
C SER A 201 -28.71 5.29 -8.25
N TYR A 202 -29.54 6.30 -7.96
CA TYR A 202 -29.17 7.71 -7.97
C TYR A 202 -29.43 8.32 -6.61
N LEU A 203 -28.38 8.88 -6.00
CA LEU A 203 -28.44 9.47 -4.67
C LEU A 203 -28.61 10.99 -4.79
N ILE A 204 -29.54 11.54 -4.00
CA ILE A 204 -29.88 12.96 -3.96
C ILE A 204 -30.03 13.39 -2.50
N GLU A 205 -29.54 14.58 -2.17
CA GLU A 205 -29.78 15.22 -0.88
C GLU A 205 -31.08 16.03 -0.91
N MET A 206 -31.94 15.75 0.07
CA MET A 206 -33.22 16.42 0.23
C MET A 206 -33.06 17.62 1.16
N GLY A 207 -33.68 18.74 0.78
CA GLY A 207 -33.71 19.98 1.54
C GLY A 207 -35.08 20.22 2.16
N LYS A 208 -35.27 21.40 2.74
CA LYS A 208 -36.54 21.81 3.34
C LYS A 208 -37.57 22.29 2.30
N ASP A 209 -37.12 22.63 1.10
CA ASP A 209 -37.98 23.19 0.05
C ASP A 209 -38.72 22.12 -0.73
N ILE A 210 -40.05 22.18 -0.69
CA ILE A 210 -40.98 21.27 -1.37
C ILE A 210 -40.70 21.19 -2.87
N LEU A 211 -40.76 22.33 -3.56
CA LEU A 211 -40.56 22.41 -5.02
C LEU A 211 -39.09 22.17 -5.41
N GLY A 212 -38.16 22.62 -4.56
CA GLY A 212 -36.73 22.40 -4.78
C GLY A 212 -36.37 20.92 -4.80
N ASN A 213 -36.99 20.12 -3.94
CA ASN A 213 -36.79 18.67 -3.90
C ASN A 213 -37.30 17.96 -5.18
N LEU A 214 -38.47 18.35 -5.68
CA LEU A 214 -38.98 17.84 -6.96
C LEU A 214 -38.07 18.24 -8.13
N GLN A 215 -37.57 19.48 -8.14
CA GLN A 215 -36.61 19.91 -9.14
C GLN A 215 -35.30 19.11 -9.07
N ARG A 216 -34.82 18.75 -7.87
CA ARG A 216 -33.64 17.89 -7.73
C ARG A 216 -33.86 16.48 -8.25
N ILE A 217 -35.06 15.91 -8.07
CA ILE A 217 -35.45 14.63 -8.71
C ILE A 217 -35.36 14.76 -10.22
N SER A 218 -36.00 15.79 -10.78
CA SER A 218 -35.98 16.05 -12.22
C SER A 218 -34.55 16.22 -12.75
N ASN A 219 -33.73 17.04 -12.09
CA ASN A 219 -32.33 17.24 -12.46
C ASN A 219 -31.49 15.95 -12.36
N ALA A 220 -31.79 15.07 -11.41
CA ALA A 220 -31.08 13.79 -11.29
C ALA A 220 -31.45 12.83 -12.42
N LEU A 221 -32.68 12.87 -12.90
CA LEU A 221 -33.15 12.10 -14.05
C LEU A 221 -32.60 12.65 -15.37
N SER A 222 -32.64 13.98 -15.58
CA SER A 222 -32.03 14.60 -16.78
C SER A 222 -30.50 14.41 -16.81
N GLY A 223 -29.86 14.33 -15.65
CA GLY A 223 -28.43 14.03 -15.54
C GLY A 223 -28.04 12.59 -15.89
N ILE A 224 -28.98 11.69 -16.20
CA ILE A 224 -28.68 10.29 -16.55
C ILE A 224 -27.95 10.21 -17.89
N GLU A 225 -28.35 11.00 -18.88
CA GLU A 225 -27.71 11.02 -20.21
C GLU A 225 -26.24 11.45 -20.10
N LYS A 226 -25.98 12.53 -19.35
CA LYS A 226 -24.62 12.97 -19.07
C LYS A 226 -23.79 11.90 -18.34
N LYS A 227 -24.38 11.20 -17.35
CA LYS A 227 -23.70 10.10 -16.64
C LYS A 227 -23.42 8.92 -17.56
N MET A 228 -24.27 8.66 -18.56
CA MET A 228 -24.05 7.64 -19.57
C MET A 228 -22.83 7.99 -20.43
N GLU A 229 -22.75 9.22 -20.95
CA GLU A 229 -21.60 9.71 -21.72
C GLU A 229 -20.29 9.66 -20.91
N GLU A 230 -20.32 10.10 -19.65
CA GLU A 230 -19.17 10.02 -18.75
C GLU A 230 -18.73 8.56 -18.50
N THR A 231 -19.68 7.62 -18.47
CA THR A 231 -19.39 6.19 -18.29
C THR A 231 -18.82 5.57 -19.58
N GLU A 232 -19.31 6.00 -20.75
CA GLU A 232 -18.76 5.62 -22.06
C GLU A 232 -17.31 6.08 -22.21
N GLN A 233 -17.01 7.33 -21.89
CA GLN A 233 -15.64 7.87 -21.90
C GLN A 233 -14.72 7.13 -20.91
N LYS A 234 -15.23 6.78 -19.72
CA LYS A 234 -14.47 5.97 -18.75
C LYS A 234 -14.18 4.57 -19.27
N LEU A 235 -15.12 3.97 -20.00
CA LEU A 235 -14.92 2.65 -20.60
C LEU A 235 -13.84 2.72 -21.69
N GLU A 236 -13.89 3.73 -22.57
CA GLU A 236 -12.88 3.93 -23.61
C GLU A 236 -11.48 4.18 -23.02
N THR A 237 -11.38 5.00 -21.99
CA THR A 237 -10.10 5.26 -21.29
C THR A 237 -9.57 4.00 -20.60
N LEU A 238 -10.41 3.18 -19.97
CA LEU A 238 -10.01 1.89 -19.40
C LEU A 238 -9.52 0.90 -20.47
N GLN A 239 -10.13 0.90 -21.65
CA GLN A 239 -9.68 0.08 -22.77
C GLN A 239 -8.30 0.51 -23.27
N LYS A 240 -8.09 1.81 -23.47
CA LYS A 240 -6.77 2.36 -23.83
C LYS A 240 -5.72 2.05 -22.77
N GLN A 241 -6.07 2.17 -21.48
CA GLN A 241 -5.17 1.83 -20.38
C GLN A 241 -4.79 0.34 -20.40
N LEU A 242 -5.74 -0.55 -20.67
CA LEU A 242 -5.46 -1.97 -20.82
C LEU A 242 -4.47 -2.23 -21.97
N GLU A 243 -4.67 -1.62 -23.13
CA GLU A 243 -3.76 -1.73 -24.28
C GLU A 243 -2.35 -1.24 -23.93
N THR A 244 -2.24 -0.04 -23.34
CA THR A 244 -0.94 0.49 -22.89
C THR A 244 -0.26 -0.39 -21.85
N ALA A 245 -1.02 -0.94 -20.90
CA ALA A 245 -0.48 -1.83 -19.87
C ALA A 245 0.02 -3.15 -20.49
N GLN A 246 -0.65 -3.67 -21.52
CA GLN A 246 -0.19 -4.86 -22.25
C GLN A 246 1.12 -4.59 -23.00
N GLU A 247 1.24 -3.43 -23.65
CA GLU A 247 2.49 -3.03 -24.30
C GLU A 247 3.64 -2.86 -23.31
N GLU A 248 3.37 -2.25 -22.15
CA GLU A 248 4.38 -2.06 -21.10
C GLU A 248 4.81 -3.37 -20.44
N ALA A 249 3.88 -4.28 -20.19
CA ALA A 249 4.20 -5.60 -19.63
C ALA A 249 5.07 -6.45 -20.58
N ALA A 250 4.96 -6.22 -21.89
CA ALA A 250 5.77 -6.89 -22.90
C ALA A 250 7.21 -6.33 -23.00
N LYS A 251 7.47 -5.10 -22.54
CA LYS A 251 8.81 -4.49 -22.64
C LYS A 251 9.83 -5.23 -21.75
N PRO A 252 10.98 -5.64 -22.29
CA PRO A 252 12.05 -6.24 -21.50
C PRO A 252 12.77 -5.18 -20.65
N PHE A 253 13.53 -5.64 -19.65
CA PHE A 253 14.33 -4.75 -18.82
C PHE A 253 15.41 -4.04 -19.68
N PRO A 254 15.45 -2.70 -19.72
CA PRO A 254 16.31 -1.97 -20.66
C PRO A 254 17.81 -2.17 -20.40
N LYS A 255 18.21 -2.45 -19.16
CA LYS A 255 19.61 -2.64 -18.76
C LYS A 255 19.99 -4.12 -18.61
N GLU A 256 19.23 -5.02 -19.24
CA GLU A 256 19.48 -6.47 -19.14
C GLU A 256 20.88 -6.83 -19.67
N LYS A 257 21.28 -6.25 -20.80
CA LYS A 257 22.62 -6.45 -21.39
C LYS A 257 23.73 -5.92 -20.49
N GLU A 258 23.60 -4.69 -20.00
CA GLU A 258 24.57 -4.05 -19.10
C GLU A 258 24.74 -4.86 -17.79
N LEU A 259 23.63 -5.37 -17.23
CA LEU A 259 23.68 -6.22 -16.05
C LEU A 259 24.43 -7.53 -16.34
N GLN A 260 24.16 -8.15 -17.50
CA GLN A 260 24.78 -9.41 -17.86
C GLN A 260 26.27 -9.27 -18.11
N GLU A 261 26.70 -8.26 -18.88
CA GLU A 261 28.11 -7.95 -19.12
C GLU A 261 28.88 -7.70 -17.81
N LYS A 262 28.30 -6.90 -16.88
CA LYS A 262 28.93 -6.64 -15.58
C LYS A 262 28.95 -7.85 -14.66
N MET A 263 27.93 -8.71 -14.74
CA MET A 263 27.91 -9.97 -14.00
C MET A 263 28.97 -10.95 -14.52
N GLU A 264 29.16 -11.03 -15.83
CA GLU A 264 30.19 -11.86 -16.46
C GLU A 264 31.59 -11.37 -16.07
N ARG A 265 31.86 -10.06 -16.18
CA ARG A 265 33.14 -9.47 -15.75
C ARG A 265 33.43 -9.70 -14.27
N LEU A 266 32.41 -9.61 -13.42
CA LEU A 266 32.53 -9.87 -11.99
C LEU A 266 32.85 -11.35 -11.71
N ALA A 267 32.26 -12.27 -12.48
CA ALA A 267 32.57 -13.69 -12.38
C ALA A 267 34.01 -14.01 -12.81
N GLU A 268 34.49 -13.39 -13.89
CA GLU A 268 35.89 -13.46 -14.32
C GLU A 268 36.85 -12.97 -13.21
N LEU A 269 36.60 -11.79 -12.66
CA LEU A 269 37.43 -11.23 -11.58
C LEU A 269 37.43 -12.09 -10.32
N ASN A 270 36.27 -12.63 -9.94
CA ASN A 270 36.20 -13.59 -8.83
C ASN A 270 37.02 -14.85 -9.09
N SER A 271 37.05 -15.36 -10.32
CA SER A 271 37.87 -16.53 -10.66
C SER A 271 39.36 -16.24 -10.58
N LEU A 272 39.80 -15.06 -11.02
CA LEU A 272 41.20 -14.62 -10.96
C LEU A 272 41.66 -14.45 -9.51
N LEU A 273 40.88 -13.77 -8.68
CA LEU A 273 41.22 -13.53 -7.27
C LEU A 273 41.24 -14.82 -6.43
N ASN A 274 40.33 -15.76 -6.72
CA ASN A 274 40.30 -17.06 -6.04
C ASN A 274 41.49 -17.98 -6.42
N MET A 275 42.16 -17.72 -7.56
CA MET A 275 43.40 -18.42 -7.93
C MET A 275 44.59 -17.88 -7.13
N ASP A 276 44.67 -16.55 -6.96
CA ASP A 276 45.75 -15.89 -6.20
C ASP A 276 45.68 -16.14 -4.68
N GLU A 277 44.49 -16.31 -4.09
CA GLU A 277 44.35 -16.61 -2.66
C GLU A 277 44.94 -17.99 -2.26
N LYS A 278 45.15 -18.91 -3.22
CA LYS A 278 45.79 -20.21 -2.95
C LYS A 278 47.31 -20.15 -2.82
N GLU A 279 47.95 -19.02 -3.14
CA GLU A 279 49.41 -18.89 -3.13
C GLU A 279 49.99 -18.16 -1.91
N MET A 280 49.18 -17.77 -0.92
CA MET A 280 49.72 -17.24 0.34
C MET A 280 50.22 -18.37 1.26
N PRO A 281 51.50 -18.40 1.67
CA PRO A 281 51.97 -19.33 2.69
C PRO A 281 51.21 -19.08 3.98
N GLN A 282 50.64 -20.13 4.57
CA GLN A 282 50.26 -20.12 5.98
C GLN A 282 51.56 -19.99 6.80
N ASP A 283 51.95 -18.76 7.12
CA ASP A 283 52.88 -18.53 8.22
C ASP A 283 52.27 -19.14 9.48
N GLN A 284 52.95 -20.16 9.99
CA GLN A 284 52.59 -20.87 11.21
C GLN A 284 52.65 -19.88 12.38
N GLU A 285 51.50 -19.40 12.82
CA GLU A 285 51.36 -18.83 14.14
C GLU A 285 51.65 -19.93 15.17
N LYS A 286 52.78 -19.77 15.86
CA LYS A 286 53.15 -20.59 17.02
C LYS A 286 52.02 -20.51 18.06
N GLU A 287 51.60 -21.68 18.54
CA GLU A 287 50.73 -21.85 19.71
C GLU A 287 51.24 -20.98 20.86
N VAL A 288 50.36 -20.10 21.35
CA VAL A 288 50.49 -19.49 22.68
C VAL A 288 49.42 -20.14 23.54
N ASP A 289 49.88 -20.75 24.63
CA ASP A 289 49.14 -21.66 25.50
C ASP A 289 47.78 -21.17 26.01
N GLN A 290 46.90 -22.15 26.15
CA GLN A 290 45.56 -22.13 26.71
C GLN A 290 45.55 -21.60 28.16
N VAL A 291 44.84 -20.49 28.43
CA VAL A 291 44.20 -20.28 29.75
C VAL A 291 42.92 -19.47 29.60
N ALA A 292 41.82 -20.09 29.16
CA ALA A 292 40.48 -19.52 29.33
C ALA A 292 39.39 -20.59 29.21
N ASP A 293 39.31 -21.51 30.17
CA ASP A 293 38.06 -22.24 30.41
C ASP A 293 37.93 -22.63 31.89
N LEU A 294 37.47 -21.66 32.69
CA LEU A 294 36.72 -21.95 33.90
C LEU A 294 35.41 -21.15 33.84
N PRO A 295 34.24 -21.80 33.95
CA PRO A 295 32.97 -21.09 33.91
C PRO A 295 32.83 -20.20 35.15
N ARG A 296 32.66 -18.89 34.93
CA ARG A 296 32.35 -17.93 36.01
C ARG A 296 31.02 -18.33 36.66
N ARG A 297 31.10 -18.76 37.92
CA ARG A 297 29.96 -19.05 38.80
C ARG A 297 29.16 -17.77 39.05
N SER A 298 27.87 -17.77 38.73
CA SER A 298 26.97 -16.64 38.99
C SER A 298 26.77 -16.47 40.50
N VAL A 299 27.04 -15.26 41.01
CA VAL A 299 26.74 -14.87 42.39
C VAL A 299 25.29 -14.37 42.44
N ASN A 300 24.46 -15.04 43.24
CA ASN A 300 23.08 -14.63 43.46
C ASN A 300 23.02 -13.81 44.75
N TYR A 301 22.78 -12.49 44.65
CA TYR A 301 22.25 -11.72 45.77
C TYR A 301 20.72 -11.78 45.70
N THR A 302 20.12 -12.65 46.50
CA THR A 302 18.66 -12.66 46.70
C THR A 302 18.25 -11.47 47.53
N GLY A 303 17.46 -10.58 46.93
CA GLY A 303 16.62 -9.59 47.61
C GLY A 303 15.22 -9.59 47.00
N ARG A 304 14.32 -10.35 47.64
CA ARG A 304 12.84 -10.35 47.53
C ARG A 304 12.15 -10.83 46.24
N VAL A 305 11.29 -11.80 46.53
CA VAL A 305 10.22 -12.45 45.77
C VAL A 305 9.24 -11.48 45.10
N SER A 306 8.97 -11.71 43.81
CA SER A 306 7.60 -11.82 43.31
C SER A 306 7.55 -12.87 42.18
N GLU A 307 6.70 -13.87 42.35
CA GLU A 307 6.51 -14.98 41.44
C GLU A 307 5.88 -14.51 40.12
N GLY A 308 6.48 -14.90 39.00
CA GLY A 308 5.90 -14.74 37.68
C GLY A 308 6.49 -15.77 36.72
N ARG A 309 5.70 -16.83 36.43
CA ARG A 309 6.02 -17.87 35.44
C ARG A 309 6.45 -17.24 34.11
N LYS A 310 7.72 -17.39 33.73
CA LYS A 310 8.20 -17.09 32.37
C LYS A 310 8.13 -18.36 31.52
N GLY A 311 7.04 -18.49 30.76
CA GLY A 311 6.96 -19.43 29.65
C GLY A 311 7.93 -19.02 28.53
N LYS A 312 8.62 -20.00 27.95
CA LYS A 312 9.46 -19.84 26.75
C LYS A 312 8.56 -19.42 25.58
N ILE A 313 8.68 -18.17 25.12
CA ILE A 313 8.04 -17.73 23.87
C ILE A 313 9.05 -17.97 22.74
N GLU A 314 8.99 -19.15 22.13
CA GLU A 314 9.61 -19.38 20.83
C GLU A 314 8.86 -18.56 19.78
N LYS A 315 9.51 -17.52 19.25
CA LYS A 315 8.98 -16.75 18.13
C LYS A 315 9.11 -17.59 16.85
N SER A 316 8.12 -18.44 16.58
CA SER A 316 7.99 -19.15 15.31
C SER A 316 7.80 -18.15 14.15
N SER A 317 8.61 -18.25 13.10
CA SER A 317 8.46 -17.52 11.83
C SER A 317 7.02 -17.55 11.29
N VAL A 318 6.55 -16.46 10.67
CA VAL A 318 5.20 -16.31 10.08
C VAL A 318 4.88 -17.44 9.10
N LEU A 319 5.88 -17.90 8.33
CA LEU A 319 5.78 -19.06 7.44
C LEU A 319 5.56 -20.38 8.20
N GLY A 320 6.18 -20.53 9.37
CA GLY A 320 5.97 -21.67 10.27
C GLY A 320 4.54 -21.69 10.80
N ARG A 321 4.02 -20.52 11.20
CA ARG A 321 2.63 -20.38 11.67
C ARG A 321 1.65 -20.77 10.56
N LEU A 322 1.79 -20.22 9.35
CA LEU A 322 0.93 -20.55 8.20
C LEU A 322 0.92 -22.05 7.86
N LYS A 323 2.08 -22.70 7.85
CA LYS A 323 2.18 -24.16 7.61
C LYS A 323 1.49 -24.97 8.70
N THR A 324 1.60 -24.56 9.96
CA THR A 324 0.88 -25.24 11.07
C THR A 324 -0.63 -25.04 10.99
N THR A 325 -1.12 -23.85 10.60
CA THR A 325 -2.56 -23.61 10.44
C THR A 325 -3.16 -24.41 9.28
N GLN A 326 -2.46 -24.49 8.14
CA GLN A 326 -2.90 -25.32 7.01
C GLN A 326 -2.97 -26.81 7.38
N ARG A 327 -1.93 -27.33 8.05
CA ARG A 327 -1.89 -28.73 8.50
C ARG A 327 -2.99 -29.04 9.53
N ASN A 328 -3.35 -28.09 10.38
CA ASN A 328 -4.44 -28.26 11.34
C ASN A 328 -5.83 -28.21 10.68
N MET A 329 -6.02 -27.37 9.66
CA MET A 329 -7.25 -27.34 8.87
C MET A 329 -7.48 -28.65 8.09
N GLU A 330 -6.42 -29.20 7.46
CA GLU A 330 -6.51 -30.50 6.78
C GLU A 330 -6.86 -31.65 7.73
N LYS A 331 -6.28 -31.67 8.94
CA LYS A 331 -6.62 -32.67 9.96
C LYS A 331 -8.06 -32.52 10.44
N GLY A 332 -8.55 -31.30 10.63
CA GLY A 332 -9.93 -31.02 10.99
C GLY A 332 -10.95 -31.42 9.93
N TRP A 333 -10.60 -31.28 8.65
CA TRP A 333 -11.42 -31.72 7.53
C TRP A 333 -11.46 -33.26 7.43
N LYS A 334 -10.31 -33.93 7.56
CA LYS A 334 -10.22 -35.40 7.57
C LYS A 334 -11.01 -36.03 8.73
N ASN A 335 -10.94 -35.46 9.94
CA ASN A 335 -11.71 -35.98 11.08
C ASN A 335 -13.23 -35.79 10.90
N ARG A 336 -13.69 -34.66 10.36
CA ARG A 336 -15.11 -34.45 10.06
C ARG A 336 -15.64 -35.42 9.01
N ASN A 337 -14.86 -35.71 7.98
CA ASN A 337 -15.25 -36.71 6.98
C ASN A 337 -15.25 -38.15 7.54
N MET A 338 -14.34 -38.48 8.46
CA MET A 338 -14.35 -39.79 9.11
C MET A 338 -15.54 -39.97 10.06
N GLN A 339 -15.95 -38.92 10.78
CA GLN A 339 -17.13 -38.96 11.65
C GLN A 339 -18.44 -39.08 10.86
N LYS A 340 -18.56 -38.40 9.71
CA LYS A 340 -19.72 -38.58 8.81
C LYS A 340 -19.82 -40.01 8.27
N LYS A 341 -18.70 -40.60 7.84
CA LYS A 341 -18.67 -42.01 7.39
C LYS A 341 -19.03 -43.02 8.50
N LYS A 342 -18.69 -42.73 9.77
CA LYS A 342 -19.09 -43.59 10.90
C LYS A 342 -20.57 -43.48 11.25
N GLN A 343 -21.18 -42.30 11.08
CA GLN A 343 -22.63 -42.13 11.28
C GLN A 343 -23.46 -42.78 10.18
N GLU A 344 -22.97 -42.78 8.93
CA GLU A 344 -23.64 -43.45 7.80
C GLU A 344 -23.55 -44.99 7.83
N GLN A 345 -22.64 -45.57 8.63
CA GLN A 345 -22.54 -47.03 8.81
C GLN A 345 -23.34 -47.56 10.03
N GLN A 346 -24.03 -46.68 10.77
CA GLN A 346 -24.83 -47.04 11.94
C GLN A 346 -26.34 -46.76 11.78
N LEU A 347 -26.77 -46.38 10.57
CA LEU A 347 -28.15 -46.52 10.08
C LEU A 347 -28.21 -47.69 9.11
#